data_AF-A0A7C3CPJ5-F1
#
_entry.id   AF-A0A7C3CPJ5-F1
#
_cell.length_a   1.000
_cell.length_b   1.000
_cell.length_c   1.000
_cell.angle_alpha   90.00
_cell.angle_beta   90.00
_cell.angle_gamma   90.00
#
_symmetry.space_group_name_H-M   'P 1'
#
loop_
_entity.id
_entity.type
_entity.pdbx_description
1 polymer ?
#
loop_
_entity_poly.entity_id
_entity_poly.type
_entity_poly.pdbx_seq_one_letter_code
_entity_poly.pdbx_strand_id
1 'polypeptide(L)'
;MKFIIAILSISLLASCVFVPEESEKQKYADNCHMYTKQLTLSAEEIKGNLCTSDDSAEACLMVYGVILPVSSFVISGSIVLIGNTLHWLEYQGPCDDGLA
;
A
#
# COMPACT_ATOMS: atom_id res chain seq x y z
N MET A 1 -14.26 14.83 29.12
CA MET A 1 -13.45 13.60 28.94
C MET A 1 -14.18 12.54 28.12
N LYS A 2 -15.38 12.06 28.52
CA LYS A 2 -16.19 11.09 27.74
C LYS A 2 -16.41 11.48 26.26
N PHE A 3 -16.76 12.75 25.99
CA PHE A 3 -16.94 13.24 24.62
C PHE A 3 -15.65 13.31 23.79
N ILE A 4 -14.51 13.63 24.43
CA ILE A 4 -13.20 13.68 23.75
C ILE A 4 -12.77 12.27 23.34
N ILE A 5 -12.97 11.29 24.23
CA ILE A 5 -12.69 9.88 23.94
C ILE A 5 -13.56 9.38 22.78
N ALA A 6 -14.86 9.70 22.79
CA ALA A 6 -15.77 9.32 21.71
C ALA A 6 -15.37 9.93 20.37
N ILE A 7 -14.98 11.21 20.32
CA ILE A 7 -14.51 11.88 19.10
C ILE A 7 -13.21 11.22 18.59
N LEU A 8 -12.25 10.95 19.46
CA LEU A 8 -10.98 10.29 19.09
C LEU A 8 -11.21 8.89 18.50
N SER A 9 -12.10 8.10 19.11
CA SER A 9 -12.44 6.76 18.61
C SER A 9 -13.10 6.80 17.24
N ILE A 10 -13.99 7.77 16.98
CA ILE A 10 -14.64 7.92 15.67
C ILE A 10 -13.61 8.32 14.60
N SER A 11 -12.68 9.22 14.91
CA SER A 11 -11.62 9.64 13.98
C SER A 11 -10.68 8.51 13.58
N LEU A 12 -10.31 7.64 14.52
CA LEU A 12 -9.44 6.47 14.27
C LEU A 12 -10.10 5.44 13.35
N LEU A 13 -11.43 5.30 13.42
CA LEU A 13 -12.18 4.35 12.60
C LEU A 13 -12.47 4.87 11.18
N ALA A 14 -12.34 6.17 10.95
CA ALA A 14 -12.68 6.84 9.69
C ALA A 14 -11.48 7.13 8.78
N SER A 15 -10.25 6.75 9.15
CA SER A 15 -9.06 7.02 8.33
C SER A 15 -8.94 6.04 7.16
N CYS A 16 -8.78 6.58 5.95
CA CYS A 16 -8.35 5.78 4.80
C CYS A 16 -6.88 5.38 4.97
N VAL A 17 -6.53 4.13 4.67
CA VAL A 17 -5.17 3.60 4.78
C VAL A 17 -4.88 2.67 3.59
N PHE A 18 -3.71 2.83 2.97
CA PHE A 18 -3.22 1.88 1.98
C PHE A 18 -2.60 0.69 2.70
N VAL A 19 -3.04 -0.53 2.38
CA VAL A 19 -2.56 -1.77 2.99
C VAL A 19 -2.08 -2.71 1.88
N PRO A 20 -0.91 -3.37 2.03
CA PRO A 20 -0.48 -4.40 1.11
C PRO A 20 -1.50 -5.55 1.02
N GLU A 21 -1.72 -6.05 -0.19
CA GLU A 21 -2.59 -7.19 -0.47
C GLU A 21 -1.79 -8.29 -1.20
N GLU A 22 -2.24 -9.54 -1.10
CA GLU A 22 -1.69 -10.60 -1.93
C GLU A 22 -2.05 -10.35 -3.41
N SER A 23 -1.07 -10.51 -4.29
CA SER A 23 -1.32 -10.38 -5.74
C SER A 23 -2.32 -11.44 -6.19
N GLU A 24 -3.31 -11.04 -7.01
CA GLU A 24 -4.32 -11.96 -7.58
C GLU A 24 -3.70 -13.19 -8.27
N LYS A 25 -2.50 -13.03 -8.84
CA LYS A 25 -1.73 -14.10 -9.45
C LYS A 25 -0.39 -14.23 -8.75
N GLN A 26 -0.10 -15.42 -8.25
CA GLN A 26 1.19 -15.79 -7.70
C GLN A 26 2.00 -16.50 -8.79
N LYS A 27 2.79 -15.73 -9.57
CA LYS A 27 3.47 -16.21 -10.80
C LYS A 27 4.28 -17.50 -10.62
N TYR A 28 4.78 -17.74 -9.42
CA TYR A 28 5.71 -18.80 -9.11
C TYR A 28 5.13 -19.89 -8.19
N ALA A 29 3.90 -19.70 -7.68
CA ALA A 29 3.33 -20.59 -6.67
C ALA A 29 2.94 -21.98 -7.21
N ASP A 30 2.64 -22.09 -8.50
CA ASP A 30 2.24 -23.37 -9.11
C ASP A 30 3.45 -24.30 -9.37
N ASN A 31 4.65 -23.73 -9.50
CA ASN A 31 5.87 -24.46 -9.84
C ASN A 31 6.81 -24.65 -8.64
N CYS A 32 6.61 -23.90 -7.55
CA CYS A 32 7.48 -23.97 -6.39
C CYS A 32 6.72 -23.63 -5.10
N HIS A 33 6.96 -24.43 -4.05
CA HIS A 33 6.42 -24.16 -2.72
C HIS A 33 7.28 -23.10 -2.03
N MET A 34 6.74 -21.89 -1.90
CA MET A 34 7.38 -20.77 -1.21
C MET A 34 6.55 -20.32 -0.01
N TYR A 35 7.23 -19.91 1.06
CA TYR A 35 6.63 -19.35 2.27
C TYR A 35 6.19 -17.91 2.08
N THR A 36 6.94 -17.13 1.31
CA THR A 36 6.58 -15.74 1.00
C THR A 36 5.53 -15.67 -0.10
N LYS A 37 4.74 -14.59 -0.09
CA LYS A 37 3.74 -14.29 -1.13
C LYS A 37 4.15 -13.04 -1.90
N GLN A 38 3.81 -13.02 -3.18
CA GLN A 38 3.90 -11.81 -3.98
C GLN A 38 2.81 -10.83 -3.52
N LEU A 39 3.23 -9.62 -3.14
CA LEU A 39 2.38 -8.54 -2.66
C LEU A 39 2.11 -7.52 -3.76
N THR A 40 0.95 -6.89 -3.70
CA THR A 40 0.55 -5.74 -4.51
C THR A 40 -0.01 -4.64 -3.61
N LEU A 41 -0.08 -3.43 -4.14
CA LEU A 41 -0.71 -2.30 -3.48
C LEU A 41 -1.74 -1.70 -4.43
N SER A 42 -3.02 -1.83 -4.08
CA SER A 42 -4.11 -1.25 -4.84
C SER A 42 -4.18 0.25 -4.57
N ALA A 43 -3.38 1.01 -5.32
CA ALA A 43 -3.64 2.42 -5.52
C ALA A 43 -4.64 2.53 -6.67
N GLU A 44 -5.92 2.47 -6.36
CA GLU A 44 -6.92 2.93 -7.31
C GLU A 44 -6.49 4.35 -7.71
N GLU A 45 -6.25 4.58 -9.01
CA GLU A 45 -5.89 5.92 -9.48
C GLU A 45 -6.89 6.88 -8.87
N ILE A 46 -6.40 7.85 -8.09
CA ILE A 46 -7.24 8.91 -7.57
C ILE A 46 -7.62 9.75 -8.78
N LYS A 47 -8.64 9.29 -9.51
CA LYS A 47 -9.19 9.93 -10.69
C LYS A 47 -10.06 11.08 -10.21
N GLY A 48 -9.42 12.23 -10.11
CA GLY A 48 -10.09 13.48 -9.83
C GLY A 48 -9.14 14.61 -10.17
N ASN A 49 -9.67 15.68 -10.77
CA ASN A 49 -8.99 16.95 -10.82
C ASN A 49 -9.02 17.54 -9.39
N LEU A 50 -8.26 16.92 -8.48
CA LEU A 50 -8.25 17.23 -7.04
C LEU A 50 -7.63 18.60 -6.76
N CYS A 51 -6.89 19.12 -7.73
CA CYS A 51 -6.28 20.42 -7.74
C CYS A 51 -6.21 20.89 -9.19
N THR A 52 -7.00 21.89 -9.51
CA THR A 52 -7.03 22.54 -10.82
C THR A 52 -6.13 23.78 -10.81
N SER A 53 -5.81 24.33 -11.97
CA SER A 53 -5.03 25.58 -12.08
C SER A 53 -5.70 26.79 -11.42
N ASP A 54 -7.01 26.70 -11.14
CA ASP A 54 -7.81 27.74 -10.49
C ASP A 54 -7.83 27.60 -8.96
N ASP A 55 -7.32 26.49 -8.42
CA ASP A 55 -7.28 26.23 -6.98
C ASP A 55 -6.05 26.84 -6.31
N SER A 56 -6.20 27.27 -5.06
CA SER A 56 -5.09 27.82 -4.27
C SER A 56 -4.11 26.70 -3.90
N ALA A 57 -2.81 26.95 -4.03
CA ALA A 57 -1.76 25.96 -3.72
C ALA A 57 -1.88 25.38 -2.29
N GLU A 58 -2.34 26.19 -1.33
CA GLU A 58 -2.63 25.78 0.05
C GLU A 58 -3.78 24.76 0.16
N ALA A 59 -4.84 24.93 -0.63
CA ALA A 59 -5.98 24.02 -0.66
C ALA A 59 -5.57 22.67 -1.24
N CYS A 60 -4.78 22.70 -2.32
CA CYS A 60 -4.23 21.50 -2.92
C CYS A 60 -3.27 20.76 -1.99
N LEU A 61 -2.40 21.49 -1.28
CA LEU A 61 -1.50 20.89 -0.30
C LEU A 61 -2.28 20.19 0.83
N MET A 62 -3.38 20.78 1.32
CA MET A 62 -4.23 20.11 2.31
C MET A 62 -4.86 18.82 1.76
N VAL A 63 -5.36 18.85 0.52
CA VAL A 63 -5.94 17.66 -0.12
C VAL A 63 -4.91 16.54 -0.25
N TYR A 64 -3.73 16.82 -0.81
CA TYR A 64 -2.71 15.78 -1.02
C TYR A 64 -1.96 15.39 0.26
N GLY A 65 -1.69 16.35 1.16
CA GLY A 65 -0.85 16.13 2.33
C GLY A 65 -1.60 15.69 3.59
N VAL A 66 -2.89 15.99 3.70
CA VAL A 66 -3.70 15.71 4.90
C VAL A 66 -4.84 14.75 4.61
N ILE A 67 -5.55 14.93 3.49
CA ILE A 67 -6.74 14.12 3.18
C ILE A 67 -6.36 12.79 2.54
N LEU A 68 -5.40 12.79 1.62
CA LEU A 68 -4.87 11.56 1.05
C LEU A 68 -3.82 10.94 1.99
N PRO A 69 -3.91 9.64 2.29
CA PRO A 69 -3.03 8.99 3.26
C PRO A 69 -1.68 8.61 2.61
N VAL A 70 -0.98 9.62 2.08
CA VAL A 70 0.30 9.48 1.37
C VAL A 70 1.35 8.78 2.23
N SER A 71 1.32 9.02 3.55
CA SER A 71 2.20 8.33 4.50
C SER A 71 1.99 6.82 4.49
N SER A 72 0.74 6.36 4.54
CA SER A 72 0.42 4.93 4.47
C SER A 72 0.79 4.33 3.12
N PHE A 73 0.65 5.10 2.02
CA PHE A 73 1.07 4.65 0.70
C PHE A 73 2.58 4.39 0.66
N VAL A 74 3.40 5.31 1.16
CA VAL A 74 4.86 5.16 1.19
C VAL A 74 5.29 3.99 2.06
N ILE A 75 4.71 3.87 3.25
CA ILE A 75 5.04 2.78 4.19
C ILE A 75 4.64 1.43 3.59
N SER A 76 3.40 1.29 3.13
CA SER A 76 2.90 0.06 2.54
C SER A 76 3.59 -0.30 1.23
N GLY A 77 3.92 0.69 0.40
CA GLY A 77 4.71 0.48 -0.81
C GLY A 77 6.12 -0.04 -0.52
N SER A 78 6.74 0.44 0.57
CA SER A 78 8.04 -0.08 1.04
C SER A 78 7.94 -1.55 1.47
N ILE A 79 6.87 -1.91 2.17
CA ILE A 79 6.60 -3.30 2.56
C ILE A 79 6.44 -4.19 1.33
N VAL A 80 5.67 -3.74 0.33
CA VAL A 80 5.50 -4.46 -0.95
C VAL A 80 6.84 -4.68 -1.64
N LEU A 81 7.68 -3.64 -1.73
CA LEU A 81 8.97 -3.72 -2.40
C LEU A 81 9.93 -4.71 -1.71
N ILE A 82 10.06 -4.60 -0.39
CA ILE A 82 10.93 -5.50 0.40
C ILE A 82 10.38 -6.93 0.36
N GLY A 83 9.08 -7.11 0.58
CA GLY A 83 8.42 -8.41 0.55
C GLY A 83 8.56 -9.12 -0.80
N ASN A 84 8.39 -8.39 -1.90
CA ASN A 84 8.56 -8.94 -3.24
C ASN A 84 10.02 -9.24 -3.58
N THR A 85 10.97 -8.50 -3.00
CA THR A 85 12.39 -8.80 -3.13
C THR A 85 12.74 -10.11 -2.40
N LEU A 86 12.23 -10.29 -1.17
CA LEU A 86 12.38 -11.55 -0.44
C LEU A 86 11.72 -12.71 -1.18
N HIS A 87 10.54 -12.49 -1.75
CA HIS A 87 9.84 -13.48 -2.56
C HIS A 87 10.62 -13.89 -3.80
N TRP A 88 11.23 -12.92 -4.49
CA TRP A 88 12.10 -13.23 -5.62
C TRP A 88 13.36 -14.00 -5.18
N LEU A 89 13.99 -13.62 -4.06
CA LEU A 89 15.16 -14.34 -3.54
C LEU A 89 14.82 -15.78 -3.12
N GLU A 90 13.66 -15.99 -2.49
CA GLU A 90 13.15 -17.32 -2.18
C GLU A 90 12.87 -18.13 -3.45
N TYR A 91 12.37 -17.51 -4.52
CA TYR A 91 12.24 -18.21 -5.79
C TYR A 91 13.61 -18.63 -6.36
N GLN A 92 14.63 -17.76 -6.28
CA GLN A 92 15.94 -18.04 -6.88
C GLN A 92 16.78 -19.11 -6.15
N GLY A 93 16.51 -19.38 -4.88
CA GLY A 93 17.33 -20.30 -4.07
C GLY A 93 16.86 -21.75 -4.11
N PRO A 94 15.73 -22.08 -3.44
CA PRO A 94 15.18 -23.44 -3.34
C PRO A 94 14.44 -23.98 -4.59
N CYS A 95 14.06 -23.16 -5.57
CA CYS A 95 13.27 -23.63 -6.72
C CYS A 95 14.18 -24.03 -7.90
N ASP A 96 13.86 -25.16 -8.56
CA ASP A 96 14.67 -25.74 -9.65
C ASP A 96 14.75 -24.86 -10.92
N ASP A 97 13.78 -23.96 -11.11
CA ASP A 97 13.77 -22.96 -12.20
C ASP A 97 14.49 -21.64 -11.82
N GLY A 98 15.09 -21.60 -10.62
CA GLY A 98 15.88 -20.49 -10.12
C GLY A 98 17.33 -20.49 -10.63
N LEU A 99 18.13 -19.53 -10.21
CA LEU A 99 19.55 -19.38 -10.58
C LEU A 99 20.49 -20.44 -9.94
N ALA A 100 19.96 -21.56 -9.42
CA ALA A 100 20.70 -22.59 -8.69
C ALA A 100 21.03 -23.81 -9.56
#